data_AF-A0AAJ2CAJ5-F1
#
_entry.id   AF-A0AAJ2CAJ5-F1
#
_cell.length_a   1.000
_cell.length_b   1.000
_cell.length_c   1.000
_cell.angle_alpha   90.00
_cell.angle_beta   90.00
_cell.angle_gamma   90.00
#
_symmetry.space_group_name_H-M   'P 1'
#
loop_
_entity.id
_entity.type
_entity.pdbx_description
1 polymer ?
#
loop_
_entity_poly.entity_id
_entity_poly.type
_entity_poly.pdbx_seq_one_letter_code
_entity_poly.pdbx_strand_id
1 'polypeptide(L)'
;MNKEQIFNIAYLTFFFGIGNFSNKAYNELMKYFDDDLINEFHNLLKGWQKAYNKKQKLVIPHENNGICELRIKYQPFEGHVSRLGHYFRHLFQTIKFVIEQDGEIINNKYEYIKTLRAQLSTHEQLLIYYHSLSILGKPWNDKNILKDYKFIKNIPLPYADFYKLPKEVFGEVAQEKERFFEWDEIMERLTKIKG
;
A
#
# COMPACT_ATOMS: atom_id res chain seq x y z
N MET A 1 -8.95 -15.38 -13.72
CA MET A 1 -8.91 -14.90 -12.32
C MET A 1 -9.14 -13.39 -12.29
N ASN A 2 -9.92 -12.88 -11.34
CA ASN A 2 -10.15 -11.45 -11.19
C ASN A 2 -8.86 -10.77 -10.69
N LYS A 3 -8.46 -9.63 -11.29
CA LYS A 3 -7.29 -8.84 -10.87
C LYS A 3 -7.35 -8.48 -9.37
N GLU A 4 -8.54 -8.27 -8.83
CA GLU A 4 -8.75 -8.00 -7.41
C GLU A 4 -8.36 -9.17 -6.49
N GLN A 5 -8.63 -10.41 -6.93
CA GLN A 5 -8.24 -11.59 -6.17
C GLN A 5 -6.72 -11.72 -6.13
N ILE A 6 -6.06 -11.56 -7.28
CA ILE A 6 -4.59 -11.59 -7.39
C ILE A 6 -3.96 -10.54 -6.47
N PHE A 7 -4.47 -9.32 -6.54
CA PHE A 7 -4.01 -8.21 -5.71
C PHE A 7 -4.14 -8.54 -4.21
N ASN A 8 -5.29 -9.05 -3.79
CA ASN A 8 -5.50 -9.39 -2.38
C ASN A 8 -4.62 -10.56 -1.92
N ILE A 9 -4.45 -11.60 -2.74
CA ILE A 9 -3.51 -12.70 -2.43
C ILE A 9 -2.10 -12.12 -2.24
N ALA A 10 -1.60 -11.36 -3.22
CA ALA A 10 -0.27 -10.76 -3.15
C ALA A 10 -0.09 -9.84 -1.94
N TYR A 11 -1.07 -8.97 -1.65
CA TYR A 11 -1.01 -8.05 -0.53
C TYR A 11 -1.09 -8.78 0.82
N LEU A 12 -1.98 -9.76 0.97
CA LEU A 12 -2.10 -10.56 2.20
C LEU A 12 -0.83 -11.36 2.45
N THR A 13 -0.20 -11.90 1.40
CA THR A 13 1.09 -12.56 1.51
C THR A 13 2.22 -11.59 1.87
N PHE A 14 2.25 -10.39 1.30
CA PHE A 14 3.19 -9.34 1.73
C PHE A 14 2.99 -8.97 3.21
N PHE A 15 1.74 -8.87 3.66
CA PHE A 15 1.42 -8.40 4.99
C PHE A 15 1.63 -9.47 6.07
N PHE A 16 1.09 -10.67 5.88
CA PHE A 16 1.21 -11.76 6.85
C PHE A 16 2.44 -12.62 6.62
N GLY A 17 2.87 -12.83 5.38
CA GLY A 17 3.94 -13.76 5.04
C GLY A 17 3.49 -15.21 4.96
N ILE A 18 4.37 -16.05 4.43
CA ILE A 18 4.16 -17.52 4.28
C ILE A 18 5.02 -18.35 5.24
N GLY A 19 5.63 -17.70 6.24
CA GLY A 19 6.57 -18.32 7.17
C GLY A 19 5.90 -19.17 8.25
N ASN A 20 6.71 -19.98 8.94
CA ASN A 20 6.24 -20.87 10.00
C ASN A 20 5.52 -20.14 11.15
N PHE A 21 5.89 -18.89 11.42
CA PHE A 21 5.33 -18.06 12.50
C PHE A 21 4.05 -17.30 12.11
N SER A 22 3.78 -17.13 10.81
CA SER A 22 2.67 -16.32 10.28
C SER A 22 1.42 -17.13 9.89
N ASN A 23 1.41 -18.41 10.25
CA ASN A 23 0.64 -19.42 9.54
C ASN A 23 -0.88 -19.38 9.78
N LYS A 24 -1.36 -19.11 11.00
CA LYS A 24 -2.79 -19.31 11.30
C LYS A 24 -3.69 -18.26 10.62
N ALA A 25 -3.45 -16.98 10.88
CA ALA A 25 -4.27 -15.91 10.32
C ALA A 25 -4.21 -15.89 8.78
N TYR A 26 -3.01 -16.08 8.22
CA TYR A 26 -2.84 -16.17 6.78
C TYR A 26 -3.62 -17.34 6.18
N ASN A 27 -3.47 -18.55 6.73
CA ASN A 27 -4.17 -19.73 6.20
C ASN A 27 -5.70 -19.60 6.31
N GLU A 28 -6.23 -19.01 7.37
CA GLU A 28 -7.67 -18.72 7.48
C GLU A 28 -8.16 -17.79 6.37
N LEU A 29 -7.37 -16.78 6.02
CA LEU A 29 -7.72 -15.86 4.92
C LEU A 29 -7.57 -16.53 3.55
N MET A 30 -6.60 -17.43 3.38
CA MET A 30 -6.36 -18.10 2.11
C MET A 30 -7.48 -19.08 1.70
N LYS A 31 -8.27 -19.59 2.65
CA LYS A 31 -9.44 -20.46 2.39
C LYS A 31 -10.52 -19.83 1.50
N TYR A 32 -10.51 -18.50 1.36
CA TYR A 32 -11.46 -17.77 0.50
C TYR A 32 -10.98 -17.65 -0.95
N PHE A 33 -9.83 -18.24 -1.28
CA PHE A 33 -9.25 -18.27 -2.62
C PHE A 33 -9.10 -19.72 -3.11
N ASP A 34 -8.83 -19.88 -4.39
CA ASP A 34 -8.66 -21.18 -5.03
C ASP A 34 -7.44 -21.94 -4.47
N ASP A 35 -7.65 -23.15 -3.95
CA ASP A 35 -6.62 -23.91 -3.24
C ASP A 35 -5.43 -24.27 -4.15
N ASP A 36 -5.69 -24.65 -5.40
CA ASP A 36 -4.64 -25.03 -6.35
C ASP A 36 -3.72 -23.85 -6.66
N LEU A 37 -4.31 -22.67 -6.89
CA LEU A 37 -3.59 -21.41 -7.05
C LEU A 37 -2.74 -21.07 -5.82
N ILE A 38 -3.32 -21.13 -4.63
CA ILE A 38 -2.61 -20.80 -3.39
C ILE A 38 -1.43 -21.75 -3.19
N ASN A 39 -1.61 -23.04 -3.47
CA ASN A 39 -0.56 -24.04 -3.38
C ASN A 39 0.57 -23.79 -4.40
N GLU A 40 0.25 -23.49 -5.65
CA GLU A 40 1.24 -23.14 -6.67
C GLU A 40 2.04 -21.90 -6.26
N PHE A 41 1.35 -20.85 -5.81
CA PHE A 41 1.97 -19.61 -5.37
C PHE A 41 2.88 -19.81 -4.16
N HIS A 42 2.44 -20.58 -3.15
CA HIS A 42 3.27 -20.90 -1.98
C HIS A 42 4.51 -21.71 -2.37
N ASN A 43 4.38 -22.66 -3.29
CA ASN A 43 5.51 -23.46 -3.76
C ASN A 43 6.55 -22.60 -4.45
N LEU A 44 6.12 -21.63 -5.27
CA LEU A 44 6.99 -20.65 -5.92
C LEU A 44 7.75 -19.82 -4.89
N LEU A 45 7.05 -19.22 -3.93
CA LEU A 45 7.67 -18.39 -2.90
C LEU A 45 8.61 -19.19 -1.97
N LYS A 46 8.25 -20.42 -1.59
CA LYS A 46 9.14 -21.33 -0.84
C LYS A 46 10.39 -21.69 -1.66
N GLY A 47 10.25 -21.85 -2.98
CA GLY A 47 11.37 -22.02 -3.90
C GLY A 47 12.34 -20.83 -3.84
N TRP A 48 11.80 -19.61 -3.84
CA TRP A 48 12.60 -18.40 -3.67
C TRP A 48 13.26 -18.32 -2.29
N GLN A 49 12.54 -18.60 -1.19
CA GLN A 49 13.16 -18.66 0.15
C GLN A 49 14.32 -19.65 0.22
N LYS A 50 14.19 -20.85 -0.39
CA LYS A 50 15.28 -21.82 -0.48
C LYS A 50 16.47 -21.31 -1.28
N ALA A 51 16.21 -20.64 -2.41
CA ALA A 51 17.25 -20.04 -3.23
C ALA A 51 17.99 -18.91 -2.48
N TYR A 52 17.24 -18.09 -1.74
CA TYR A 52 17.76 -17.03 -0.89
C TYR A 52 18.67 -17.58 0.19
N ASN A 53 18.23 -18.57 0.96
CA ASN A 53 19.00 -19.12 2.07
C ASN A 53 20.36 -19.69 1.62
N LYS A 54 20.44 -20.20 0.39
CA LYS A 54 21.69 -20.69 -0.21
C LYS A 54 22.63 -19.58 -0.66
N LYS A 55 22.11 -18.51 -1.25
CA LYS A 55 22.91 -17.47 -1.94
C LYS A 55 23.01 -16.15 -1.18
N GLN A 56 22.21 -15.98 -0.12
CA GLN A 56 21.97 -14.73 0.60
C GLN A 56 21.59 -13.55 -0.33
N LYS A 57 20.99 -13.89 -1.47
CA LYS A 57 20.45 -12.96 -2.46
C LYS A 57 19.34 -13.60 -3.27
N LEU A 58 18.30 -12.83 -3.59
CA LEU A 58 17.28 -13.19 -4.56
C LEU A 58 17.59 -12.47 -5.87
N VAL A 59 17.50 -13.21 -6.98
CA VAL A 59 17.64 -12.68 -8.33
C VAL A 59 16.29 -12.88 -8.99
N ILE A 60 15.55 -11.79 -9.16
CA ILE A 60 14.17 -11.80 -9.62
C ILE A 60 14.17 -11.18 -11.02
N PRO A 61 13.59 -11.87 -12.03
CA PRO A 61 13.35 -11.25 -13.33
C PRO A 61 12.47 -10.01 -13.16
N HIS A 62 12.87 -8.92 -13.78
CA HIS A 62 12.12 -7.67 -13.85
C HIS A 62 11.73 -7.40 -15.30
N GLU A 63 10.77 -6.51 -15.51
CA GLU A 63 10.36 -6.03 -16.84
C GLU A 63 11.56 -5.66 -17.73
N ASN A 64 11.39 -5.82 -19.04
CA ASN A 64 12.41 -5.56 -20.07
C ASN A 64 13.70 -6.38 -19.93
N ASN A 65 13.59 -7.65 -19.53
CA ASN A 65 14.73 -8.53 -19.24
C ASN A 65 15.69 -7.99 -18.17
N GLY A 66 15.21 -7.05 -17.35
CA GLY A 66 15.95 -6.55 -16.21
C GLY A 66 16.10 -7.63 -15.14
N ILE A 67 17.08 -7.46 -14.26
CA ILE A 67 17.25 -8.31 -13.10
C ILE A 67 17.18 -7.41 -11.86
N CYS A 68 16.29 -7.75 -10.94
CA CYS A 68 16.25 -7.17 -9.60
C CYS A 68 17.02 -8.09 -8.65
N GLU A 69 18.09 -7.56 -8.04
CA GLU A 69 18.81 -8.27 -6.98
C GLU A 69 18.35 -7.75 -5.61
N LEU A 70 17.76 -8.64 -4.82
CA LEU A 70 17.31 -8.33 -3.46
C LEU A 70 18.27 -8.95 -2.43
N ARG A 71 18.89 -8.10 -1.63
CA ARG A 71 19.74 -8.46 -0.48
C ARG A 71 19.11 -7.90 0.80
N ILE A 72 18.50 -8.78 1.61
CA ILE A 72 17.78 -8.38 2.83
C ILE A 72 18.30 -9.12 4.05
N LYS A 73 18.34 -8.47 5.22
CA LYS A 73 18.88 -9.12 6.43
C LYS A 73 17.93 -10.14 7.07
N TYR A 74 16.74 -10.33 6.50
CA TYR A 74 15.68 -11.19 7.00
C TYR A 74 15.20 -12.13 5.89
N GLN A 75 14.48 -13.19 6.26
CA GLN A 75 14.00 -14.15 5.27
C GLN A 75 12.91 -13.50 4.40
N PRO A 76 12.99 -13.61 3.05
CA PRO A 76 12.01 -13.02 2.17
C PRO A 76 10.62 -13.63 2.40
N PHE A 77 9.57 -12.82 2.21
CA PHE A 77 8.17 -13.25 2.33
C PHE A 77 7.78 -13.77 3.74
N GLU A 78 8.45 -13.31 4.80
CA GLU A 78 8.04 -13.58 6.19
C GLU A 78 6.89 -12.71 6.69
N GLY A 79 6.54 -11.66 5.94
CA GLY A 79 5.47 -10.74 6.28
C GLY A 79 5.92 -9.56 7.12
N HIS A 80 5.03 -8.58 7.26
CA HIS A 80 5.28 -7.32 7.94
C HIS A 80 4.21 -6.94 8.97
N VAL A 81 3.29 -7.86 9.30
CA VAL A 81 2.14 -7.63 10.19
C VAL A 81 2.52 -7.05 11.55
N SER A 82 3.65 -7.47 12.13
CA SER A 82 4.13 -6.98 13.43
C SER A 82 4.56 -5.51 13.40
N ARG A 83 4.89 -4.96 12.23
CA ARG A 83 5.26 -3.55 12.08
C ARG A 83 4.11 -2.76 11.48
N LEU A 84 3.63 -3.19 10.32
CA LEU A 84 2.59 -2.49 9.56
C LEU A 84 1.21 -2.57 10.22
N GLY A 85 0.90 -3.66 10.94
CA GLY A 85 -0.39 -3.79 11.62
C GLY A 85 -0.58 -2.78 12.74
N HIS A 86 0.46 -2.54 13.56
CA HIS A 86 0.40 -1.49 14.59
C HIS A 86 0.42 -0.10 13.95
N TYR A 87 1.28 0.10 12.95
CA TYR A 87 1.41 1.37 12.24
C TYR A 87 0.09 1.83 11.61
N PHE A 88 -0.54 1.00 10.76
CA PHE A 88 -1.80 1.37 10.10
C PHE A 88 -2.94 1.54 11.11
N ARG A 89 -3.03 0.68 12.15
CA ARG A 89 -4.07 0.81 13.18
C ARG A 89 -3.94 2.11 13.96
N HIS A 90 -2.71 2.45 14.37
CA HIS A 90 -2.46 3.69 15.08
C HIS A 90 -2.80 4.90 14.21
N LEU A 91 -2.31 4.92 12.97
CA LEU A 91 -2.55 6.02 12.05
C LEU A 91 -4.05 6.21 11.75
N PHE A 92 -4.77 5.12 11.48
CA PHE A 92 -6.21 5.14 11.28
C PHE A 92 -6.94 5.68 12.51
N GLN A 93 -6.56 5.22 13.71
CA GLN A 93 -7.17 5.65 14.96
C GLN A 93 -6.90 7.14 15.25
N THR A 94 -5.70 7.64 14.96
CA THR A 94 -5.36 9.06 15.10
C THR A 94 -6.23 9.91 14.19
N ILE A 95 -6.37 9.54 12.92
CA ILE A 95 -7.23 10.25 11.96
C ILE A 95 -8.68 10.20 12.44
N LYS A 96 -9.18 9.01 12.78
CA LYS A 96 -10.55 8.81 13.27
C LYS A 96 -10.83 9.69 14.49
N PHE A 97 -9.90 9.72 15.45
CA PHE A 97 -10.01 10.58 16.64
C PHE A 97 -10.21 12.04 16.26
N VAL A 98 -9.38 12.58 15.35
CA VAL A 98 -9.50 13.96 14.86
C VAL A 98 -10.84 14.20 14.14
N ILE A 99 -11.27 13.27 13.28
CA ILE A 99 -12.53 13.37 12.53
C ILE A 99 -13.74 13.39 13.48
N GLU A 100 -13.71 12.59 14.54
CA GLU A 100 -14.84 12.40 15.45
C GLU A 100 -14.92 13.43 16.58
N GLN A 101 -13.88 14.23 16.82
CA GLN A 101 -13.94 15.29 17.83
C GLN A 101 -14.99 16.36 17.50
N ASP A 102 -15.52 16.97 18.55
CA ASP A 102 -16.43 18.11 18.44
C ASP A 102 -15.75 19.28 17.69
N GLY A 103 -16.53 20.01 16.89
CA GLY A 103 -16.05 21.16 16.12
C GLY A 103 -15.59 22.33 16.99
N GLU A 104 -16.10 22.45 18.21
CA GLU A 104 -15.64 23.43 19.21
C GLU A 104 -14.23 23.09 19.75
N ILE A 105 -13.87 21.80 19.76
CA ILE A 105 -12.55 21.32 20.18
C ILE A 105 -11.56 21.33 19.00
N ILE A 106 -11.98 20.75 17.87
CA ILE A 106 -11.19 20.66 16.65
C ILE A 106 -12.00 21.25 15.49
N ASN A 107 -11.87 22.55 15.29
CA ASN A 107 -12.58 23.29 14.24
C ASN A 107 -11.98 23.06 12.84
N ASN A 108 -10.67 22.83 12.73
CA ASN A 108 -9.95 22.69 11.45
C ASN A 108 -9.34 21.31 11.26
N LYS A 109 -10.20 20.28 11.26
CA LYS A 109 -9.84 18.86 11.14
C LYS A 109 -8.93 18.57 9.93
N TYR A 110 -9.16 19.27 8.82
CA TYR A 110 -8.35 19.12 7.61
C TYR A 110 -6.89 19.49 7.83
N GLU A 111 -6.60 20.63 8.46
CA GLU A 111 -5.21 21.06 8.71
C GLU A 111 -4.48 20.15 9.71
N TYR A 112 -5.18 19.59 10.71
CA TYR A 112 -4.58 18.59 11.61
C TYR A 112 -4.21 17.30 10.86
N ILE A 113 -5.11 16.78 10.02
CA ILE A 113 -4.83 15.56 9.23
C ILE A 113 -3.76 15.83 8.16
N LYS A 114 -3.74 17.04 7.59
CA LYS A 114 -2.66 17.49 6.69
C LYS A 114 -1.31 17.59 7.39
N THR A 115 -1.29 18.04 8.64
CA THR A 115 -0.07 18.03 9.48
C THR A 115 0.40 16.60 9.73
N LEU A 116 -0.52 15.68 10.04
CA LEU A 116 -0.21 14.26 10.16
C LEU A 116 0.33 13.67 8.84
N ARG A 117 -0.30 14.00 7.69
CA ARG A 117 0.19 13.60 6.36
C ARG A 117 1.62 14.08 6.10
N ALA A 118 1.97 15.30 6.54
CA ALA A 118 3.30 15.87 6.34
C ALA A 118 4.41 15.11 7.11
N GLN A 119 4.06 14.29 8.10
CA GLN A 119 5.00 13.42 8.79
C GLN A 119 5.29 12.12 8.02
N LEU A 120 4.46 11.78 7.03
CA LEU A 120 4.58 10.55 6.26
C LEU A 120 5.51 10.74 5.07
N SER A 121 6.47 9.83 4.91
CA SER A 121 7.25 9.73 3.69
C SER A 121 6.37 9.38 2.48
N THR A 122 6.86 9.69 1.28
CA THR A 122 6.20 9.33 0.02
C THR A 122 5.97 7.82 -0.10
N HIS A 123 6.89 7.01 0.41
CA HIS A 123 6.79 5.54 0.44
C HIS A 123 5.72 5.06 1.44
N GLU A 124 5.59 5.71 2.59
CA GLU A 124 4.52 5.41 3.55
C GLU A 124 3.14 5.76 2.97
N GLN A 125 2.99 6.90 2.30
CA GLN A 125 1.74 7.24 1.61
C GLN A 125 1.42 6.21 0.51
N LEU A 126 2.42 5.71 -0.22
CA LEU A 126 2.24 4.64 -1.19
C LEU A 126 1.82 3.31 -0.54
N LEU A 127 2.40 2.96 0.62
CA LEU A 127 1.99 1.79 1.39
C LEU A 127 0.54 1.91 1.89
N ILE A 128 0.12 3.10 2.32
CA ILE A 128 -1.26 3.38 2.74
C ILE A 128 -2.22 3.26 1.56
N TYR A 129 -1.83 3.74 0.38
CA TYR A 129 -2.61 3.57 -0.85
C TYR A 129 -2.88 2.10 -1.16
N TYR A 130 -1.84 1.26 -1.21
CA TYR A 130 -2.05 -0.18 -1.44
C TYR A 130 -2.78 -0.87 -0.28
N HIS A 131 -2.55 -0.42 0.96
CA HIS A 131 -3.32 -0.91 2.10
C HIS A 131 -4.82 -0.65 1.91
N SER A 132 -5.22 0.57 1.51
CA SER A 132 -6.63 0.94 1.36
C SER A 132 -7.35 0.20 0.23
N LEU A 133 -6.60 -0.22 -0.81
CA LEU A 133 -7.13 -1.07 -1.87
C LEU A 133 -7.35 -2.53 -1.42
N SER A 134 -6.65 -2.97 -0.37
CA SER A 134 -6.74 -4.34 0.13
C SER A 134 -7.98 -4.56 0.99
N ILE A 135 -8.37 -5.83 1.12
CA ILE A 135 -9.46 -6.23 2.02
C ILE A 135 -9.23 -5.78 3.47
N LEU A 136 -7.97 -5.64 3.89
CA LEU A 136 -7.62 -5.20 5.25
C LEU A 136 -7.84 -3.70 5.47
N GLY A 137 -7.52 -2.88 4.46
CA GLY A 137 -7.58 -1.42 4.55
C GLY A 137 -8.84 -0.81 3.95
N LYS A 138 -9.80 -1.62 3.50
CA LYS A 138 -11.07 -1.15 2.92
C LYS A 138 -11.76 -0.02 3.72
N PRO A 139 -11.77 -0.03 5.08
CA PRO A 139 -12.37 1.07 5.86
C PRO A 139 -11.76 2.47 5.59
N TRP A 140 -10.52 2.56 5.11
CA TRP A 140 -9.89 3.83 4.73
C TRP A 140 -10.56 4.47 3.52
N ASN A 141 -10.97 3.65 2.55
CA ASN A 141 -11.67 4.10 1.35
C ASN A 141 -13.17 4.24 1.59
N ASP A 142 -13.81 3.29 2.29
CA ASP A 142 -15.26 3.34 2.58
C ASP A 142 -15.66 4.57 3.40
N LYS A 143 -14.76 5.07 4.25
CA LYS A 143 -14.94 6.32 5.01
C LYS A 143 -14.46 7.57 4.28
N ASN A 144 -14.08 7.47 3.00
CA ASN A 144 -13.51 8.53 2.18
C ASN A 144 -12.30 9.27 2.80
N ILE A 145 -11.62 8.69 3.79
CA ILE A 145 -10.53 9.36 4.54
C ILE A 145 -9.43 9.85 3.59
N LEU A 146 -9.01 8.97 2.68
CA LEU A 146 -7.95 9.31 1.73
C LEU A 146 -8.37 10.44 0.79
N LYS A 147 -9.65 10.48 0.39
CA LYS A 147 -10.19 11.45 -0.54
C LYS A 147 -10.45 12.81 0.13
N ASP A 148 -11.25 12.82 1.18
CA ASP A 148 -11.75 14.03 1.84
C ASP A 148 -10.62 14.84 2.48
N TYR A 149 -9.59 14.15 2.97
CA TYR A 149 -8.42 14.78 3.59
C TYR A 149 -7.18 14.80 2.70
N LYS A 150 -7.31 14.37 1.43
CA LYS A 150 -6.20 14.20 0.47
C LYS A 150 -5.00 13.45 1.08
N PHE A 151 -5.24 12.45 1.94
CA PHE A 151 -4.23 11.94 2.88
C PHE A 151 -2.99 11.31 2.20
N ILE A 152 -3.11 10.94 0.93
CA ILE A 152 -2.03 10.41 0.09
C ILE A 152 -1.63 11.37 -1.04
N LYS A 153 -1.79 12.70 -0.84
CA LYS A 153 -1.50 13.74 -1.86
C LYS A 153 -0.07 13.67 -2.41
N ASN A 154 0.91 13.20 -1.63
CA ASN A 154 2.33 13.25 -1.99
C ASN A 154 2.86 11.95 -2.62
N ILE A 155 1.99 11.01 -3.04
CA ILE A 155 2.47 9.79 -3.70
C ILE A 155 3.13 10.11 -5.06
N PRO A 156 4.29 9.50 -5.37
CA PRO A 156 4.85 9.53 -6.71
C PRO A 156 4.02 8.62 -7.61
N LEU A 157 3.25 9.19 -8.54
CA LEU A 157 2.34 8.41 -9.39
C LEU A 157 3.03 7.30 -10.19
N PRO A 158 4.27 7.46 -10.72
CA PRO A 158 4.96 6.37 -11.42
C PRO A 158 5.27 5.15 -10.54
N TYR A 159 5.25 5.26 -9.21
CA TYR A 159 5.47 4.12 -8.31
C TYR A 159 4.17 3.39 -7.93
N ALA A 160 3.02 3.92 -8.38
CA ALA A 160 1.71 3.43 -8.04
C ALA A 160 1.06 2.66 -9.22
N ASP A 161 1.75 1.64 -9.73
CA ASP A 161 1.48 0.96 -11.01
C ASP A 161 1.08 -0.53 -10.89
N PHE A 162 1.05 -1.11 -9.69
CA PHE A 162 0.90 -2.55 -9.50
C PHE A 162 -0.52 -3.13 -9.71
N TYR A 163 -1.60 -2.38 -9.45
CA TYR A 163 -2.98 -2.92 -9.53
C TYR A 163 -4.00 -1.94 -10.10
N LYS A 164 -4.38 -0.92 -9.32
CA LYS A 164 -5.21 0.19 -9.77
C LYS A 164 -4.36 1.44 -9.76
N LEU A 165 -4.52 2.29 -10.77
CA LEU A 165 -3.82 3.57 -10.80
C LEU A 165 -4.51 4.56 -9.86
N PRO A 166 -3.79 5.41 -9.12
CA PRO A 166 -4.41 6.36 -8.19
C PRO A 166 -5.43 7.28 -8.86
N LYS A 167 -5.20 7.67 -10.12
CA LYS A 167 -6.13 8.49 -10.90
C LYS A 167 -7.44 7.77 -11.23
N GLU A 168 -7.43 6.44 -11.38
CA GLU A 168 -8.64 5.64 -11.59
C GLU A 168 -9.47 5.56 -10.30
N VAL A 169 -8.81 5.58 -9.14
CA VAL A 169 -9.45 5.43 -7.82
C VAL A 169 -9.99 6.75 -7.29
N PHE A 170 -9.23 7.84 -7.43
CA PHE A 170 -9.56 9.14 -6.85
C PHE A 170 -10.06 10.18 -7.87
N GLY A 171 -10.01 9.84 -9.17
CA GLY A 171 -10.34 10.73 -10.28
C GLY A 171 -9.20 11.70 -10.62
N GLU A 172 -9.33 12.42 -11.74
CA GLU A 172 -8.37 13.44 -12.16
C GLU A 172 -8.61 14.80 -11.47
N VAL A 173 -9.82 15.05 -10.96
CA VAL A 173 -10.23 16.35 -10.43
C VAL A 173 -11.33 16.13 -9.37
N ALA A 174 -11.05 16.47 -8.11
CA ALA A 174 -12.11 16.78 -7.16
C ALA A 174 -12.71 18.13 -7.58
N GLN A 175 -14.02 18.32 -7.41
CA GLN A 175 -14.84 19.43 -7.90
C GLN A 175 -14.45 20.85 -7.41
N GLU A 176 -13.25 21.04 -6.88
CA GLU A 176 -12.69 22.30 -6.40
C GLU A 176 -11.39 22.57 -7.16
N LYS A 177 -11.01 23.84 -7.30
CA LYS A 177 -9.89 24.35 -8.13
C LYS A 177 -8.48 23.80 -7.80
N GLU A 178 -8.35 22.74 -7.00
CA GLU A 178 -7.09 22.20 -6.50
C GLU A 178 -6.92 20.70 -6.86
N ARG A 179 -5.82 20.36 -7.53
CA ARG A 179 -5.47 18.98 -7.89
C ARG A 179 -5.34 18.09 -6.64
N PHE A 180 -5.62 16.79 -6.81
CA PHE A 180 -5.52 15.82 -5.73
C PHE A 180 -4.07 15.44 -5.42
N PHE A 181 -3.28 15.09 -6.44
CA PHE A 181 -1.89 14.68 -6.29
C PHE A 181 -0.93 15.84 -6.53
N GLU A 182 0.04 16.01 -5.64
CA GLU A 182 1.14 16.99 -5.80
C GLU A 182 1.98 16.68 -7.05
N TRP A 183 2.08 15.40 -7.43
CA TRP A 183 2.79 14.97 -8.64
C TRP A 183 2.34 15.73 -9.90
N ASP A 184 1.03 15.93 -10.06
CA ASP A 184 0.50 16.67 -11.22
C ASP A 184 0.91 18.16 -11.18
N GLU A 185 1.03 18.75 -9.99
CA GLU A 185 1.54 20.12 -9.82
C GLU A 185 3.02 20.22 -10.21
N ILE A 186 3.84 19.22 -9.83
CA ILE A 186 5.26 19.15 -10.18
C ILE A 186 5.43 19.04 -11.71
N MET A 187 4.66 18.15 -12.36
CA MET A 187 4.73 17.96 -13.82
C MET A 187 4.34 19.23 -14.58
N GLU A 188 3.36 20.00 -14.10
CA GLU A 188 3.02 21.29 -14.70
C GLU A 188 4.16 22.30 -14.55
N ARG A 189 4.75 22.42 -13.35
CA ARG A 189 5.89 23.32 -13.12
C ARG A 189 7.06 22.98 -14.06
N LEU A 190 7.37 21.70 -14.22
CA LEU A 190 8.40 21.22 -15.16
C LEU A 190 8.06 21.54 -16.62
N THR A 191 6.79 21.40 -17.01
CA THR A 191 6.34 21.71 -18.38
C THR A 191 6.53 23.20 -18.70
N LYS A 192 6.26 24.09 -17.73
CA LYS A 192 6.47 25.54 -17.86
C LYS A 192 7.94 25.96 -17.93
N ILE A 193 8.88 25.13 -17.45
CA ILE A 193 10.32 25.39 -17.56
C ILE A 193 10.85 24.95 -18.92
N LYS A 194 10.24 23.92 -19.52
CA LYS A 194 10.68 23.31 -20.78
C LYS A 194 10.23 24.10 -22.02
N GLY A 195 9.12 24.83 -21.92
CA GLY A 195 8.61 25.72 -22.97
C GLY A 195 9.13 27.14 -22.80
#